data_AF-A0A2W5EJJ3-F1
#
_entry.id   AF-A0A2W5EJJ3-F1
#
_cell.length_a   1.000
_cell.length_b   1.000
_cell.length_c   1.000
_cell.angle_alpha   90.00
_cell.angle_beta   90.00
_cell.angle_gamma   90.00
#
_symmetry.space_group_name_H-M   'P 1'
#
loop_
_entity.id
_entity.type
_entity.pdbx_description
1 polymer ?
#
loop_
_entity_poly.entity_id
_entity_poly.type
_entity_poly.pdbx_seq_one_letter_code
_entity_poly.pdbx_strand_id
1 'polypeptide(L)'
;EEIDAFLREHLESAYHPCGTCRMGDRDDPMAVVDPECRVIGVEGLRVADSSIFPHVTYGNLNGPSIMTGEKAADHILGKTPLPRSNQEPWVNPRAAVSDR
;
A
#
# COMPACT_ATOMS: atom_id res chain seq x y z
N GLU A 1 24.49 2.38 22.35
CA GLU A 1 25.34 1.18 22.30
C GLU A 1 24.63 -0.07 22.82
N GLU A 2 24.27 -0.20 24.11
CA GLU A 2 23.59 -1.41 24.60
C GLU A 2 22.23 -1.69 23.93
N ILE A 3 21.38 -0.66 23.79
CA ILE A 3 20.09 -0.77 23.10
C ILE A 3 20.29 -1.17 21.63
N ASP A 4 21.29 -0.60 20.95
CA ASP A 4 21.55 -0.91 19.54
C ASP A 4 22.03 -2.35 19.35
N ALA A 5 22.85 -2.86 20.29
CA ALA A 5 23.30 -4.25 20.29
C ALA A 5 22.13 -5.21 20.48
N PHE A 6 21.25 -4.92 21.46
CA PHE A 6 20.03 -5.70 21.69
C PHE A 6 19.14 -5.73 20.45
N LEU A 7 18.90 -4.58 19.82
CA LEU A 7 18.09 -4.50 18.60
C LEU A 7 18.71 -5.35 17.48
N ARG A 8 20.01 -5.25 17.21
CA ARG A 8 20.65 -6.05 16.14
C ARG A 8 20.50 -7.56 16.34
N GLU A 9 20.47 -8.03 17.58
CA GLU A 9 20.32 -9.45 17.92
C GLU A 9 18.85 -9.94 17.85
N HIS A 10 17.88 -9.05 18.09
CA HIS A 10 16.47 -9.43 18.26
C HIS A 10 15.51 -8.86 17.21
N LEU A 11 15.99 -8.04 16.27
CA LEU A 11 15.16 -7.48 15.20
C LEU A 11 14.65 -8.59 14.27
N GLU A 12 13.34 -8.62 14.07
CA GLU A 12 12.68 -9.50 13.11
C GLU A 12 11.76 -8.70 12.19
N SER A 13 11.38 -9.31 11.07
CA SER A 13 10.37 -8.74 10.18
C SER A 13 8.99 -8.88 10.79
N ALA A 14 8.16 -7.84 10.65
CA ALA A 14 6.72 -7.93 10.89
C ALA A 14 5.97 -8.65 9.76
N TYR A 15 6.67 -9.30 8.82
CA TYR A 15 6.12 -10.01 7.67
C TYR A 15 5.29 -9.12 6.74
N HIS A 16 5.74 -7.87 6.54
CA HIS A 16 5.11 -6.90 5.64
C HIS A 16 5.99 -6.56 4.40
N PRO A 17 6.45 -7.53 3.59
CA PRO A 17 7.24 -7.24 2.39
C PRO A 17 6.40 -6.52 1.33
N CYS A 18 6.95 -5.44 0.76
CA CYS A 18 6.30 -4.62 -0.27
C CYS A 18 7.35 -3.86 -1.09
N GLY A 19 6.91 -3.26 -2.20
CA GLY A 19 7.68 -2.26 -2.96
C GLY A 19 8.70 -2.77 -3.99
N THR A 20 8.81 -4.08 -4.21
CA THR A 20 9.76 -4.65 -5.20
C THR A 20 9.39 -4.37 -6.66
N CYS A 21 8.13 -4.01 -6.93
CA CYS A 21 7.61 -3.60 -8.24
C CYS A 21 6.97 -2.21 -8.15
N ARG A 22 7.64 -1.28 -7.45
CA ARG A 22 7.17 0.07 -7.11
C ARG A 22 6.34 0.73 -8.23
N MET A 23 5.15 1.17 -7.86
CA MET A 23 4.30 2.04 -8.67
C MET A 23 4.87 3.47 -8.69
N GLY A 24 4.86 4.11 -9.85
CA GLY A 24 5.28 5.49 -10.02
C GLY A 24 4.87 6.06 -11.38
N ASP A 25 5.30 7.30 -11.64
CA ASP A 25 5.13 7.93 -12.95
C ASP A 25 5.93 7.15 -14.00
N ARG A 26 5.46 7.18 -15.26
CA ARG A 26 6.13 6.46 -16.37
C ARG A 26 7.56 6.94 -16.63
N ASP A 27 7.88 8.17 -16.24
CA ASP A 27 9.20 8.76 -16.38
C ASP A 27 10.06 8.61 -15.10
N ASP A 28 9.55 8.00 -14.02
CA ASP A 28 10.35 7.66 -12.84
C ASP A 28 11.24 6.45 -13.18
N PRO A 29 12.59 6.59 -13.19
CA PRO A 29 13.51 5.51 -13.53
C PRO A 29 13.46 4.32 -12.55
N MET A 30 12.85 4.49 -11.38
CA MET A 30 12.69 3.45 -10.36
C MET A 30 11.29 2.80 -10.39
N ALA A 31 10.37 3.28 -11.23
CA ALA A 31 9.03 2.70 -11.34
C ALA A 31 9.03 1.44 -12.19
N VAL A 32 8.28 0.43 -11.75
CA VAL A 32 8.06 -0.83 -12.48
C VAL A 32 6.66 -0.88 -13.07
N VAL A 33 5.67 -0.31 -12.36
CA VAL A 33 4.29 -0.21 -12.84
C VAL A 33 3.81 1.24 -12.82
N ASP A 34 2.85 1.55 -13.70
CA ASP A 34 2.16 2.84 -13.72
C ASP A 34 0.99 2.89 -12.71
N PRO A 35 0.31 4.05 -12.52
CA PRO A 35 -0.82 4.17 -11.59
C PRO A 35 -2.03 3.29 -11.89
N GLU A 36 -2.07 2.64 -13.06
CA GLU A 36 -3.11 1.66 -13.43
C GLU A 36 -2.61 0.21 -13.32
N CYS A 37 -1.53 0.01 -12.57
CA CYS A 37 -0.90 -1.28 -12.28
C CYS A 37 -0.28 -1.96 -13.53
N ARG A 38 -0.10 -1.24 -14.64
CA ARG A 38 0.46 -1.78 -15.88
C ARG A 38 1.97 -1.79 -15.81
N VAL A 39 2.59 -2.91 -16.19
CA VAL A 39 4.05 -3.00 -16.25
C VAL A 39 4.57 -2.05 -17.33
N ILE A 40 5.50 -1.16 -16.95
CA ILE A 40 6.05 -0.17 -17.87
C ILE A 40 6.90 -0.89 -18.92
N GLY A 41 6.64 -0.64 -20.20
CA GLY A 41 7.35 -1.27 -21.32
C GLY A 41 6.87 -2.66 -21.71
N VAL A 42 5.84 -3.22 -21.06
CA VAL A 42 5.26 -4.53 -21.41
C VAL A 42 3.77 -4.41 -21.67
N GLU A 43 3.33 -4.91 -22.81
CA GLU A 43 1.91 -4.91 -23.17
C GLU A 43 1.16 -6.07 -22.51
N GLY A 44 -0.08 -5.81 -22.08
CA GLY A 44 -0.98 -6.85 -21.55
C GLY A 44 -0.63 -7.40 -20.16
N LEU A 45 0.38 -6.85 -19.47
CA LEU A 45 0.82 -7.32 -18.15
C LEU A 45 0.52 -6.30 -17.04
N ARG A 46 0.01 -6.80 -15.90
CA ARG A 46 -0.21 -6.03 -14.68
C ARG A 46 0.31 -6.77 -13.45
N VAL A 47 0.67 -6.03 -12.42
CA VAL A 47 1.01 -6.55 -11.08
C VAL A 47 0.02 -5.98 -10.07
N ALA A 48 -0.59 -6.83 -9.25
CA ALA A 48 -1.69 -6.45 -8.35
C ALA A 48 -1.52 -7.09 -6.97
N ASP A 49 -0.48 -6.69 -6.26
CA ASP A 49 -0.18 -7.09 -4.89
C ASP A 49 0.64 -6.00 -4.17
N SER A 50 1.14 -6.27 -2.96
CA SER A 50 1.93 -5.30 -2.19
C SER A 50 3.27 -4.91 -2.81
N SER A 51 3.78 -5.66 -3.79
CA SER A 51 5.03 -5.32 -4.47
C SER A 51 4.96 -3.96 -5.16
N ILE A 52 3.76 -3.50 -5.53
CA ILE A 52 3.59 -2.23 -6.23
C ILE A 52 3.57 -1.01 -5.30
N PHE A 53 3.58 -1.21 -3.98
CA PHE A 53 3.47 -0.08 -3.05
C PHE A 53 4.71 0.80 -3.12
N PRO A 54 4.58 2.13 -3.31
CA PRO A 54 5.74 3.01 -3.34
C PRO A 54 6.42 3.13 -1.97
N HIS A 55 5.66 2.93 -0.88
CA HIS A 55 6.14 2.89 0.50
C HIS A 55 5.28 1.92 1.32
N VAL A 56 5.84 1.39 2.41
CA VAL A 56 5.09 0.58 3.36
C VAL A 56 3.95 1.41 3.97
N THR A 57 2.76 0.82 4.07
CA THR A 57 1.59 1.46 4.66
C THR A 57 1.70 1.52 6.18
N TYR A 58 1.11 2.54 6.79
CA TYR A 58 0.99 2.67 8.26
C TYR A 58 -0.11 1.78 8.85
N GLY A 59 -0.08 0.48 8.53
CA GLY A 59 -1.04 -0.53 8.97
C GLY A 59 -0.66 -1.92 8.49
N ASN A 60 -1.35 -2.96 9.00
CA ASN A 60 -1.12 -4.35 8.62
C ASN A 60 -1.35 -4.54 7.11
N LEU A 61 -0.39 -5.17 6.44
CA LEU A 61 -0.30 -5.16 4.97
C LEU A 61 -1.45 -5.90 4.25
N ASN A 62 -2.17 -6.78 4.97
CA ASN A 62 -3.30 -7.53 4.44
C ASN A 62 -4.39 -6.59 3.87
N GLY A 63 -4.86 -5.63 4.66
CA GLY A 63 -5.93 -4.71 4.23
C GLY A 63 -5.57 -3.92 2.97
N PRO A 64 -4.42 -3.22 2.93
CA PRO A 64 -3.93 -2.54 1.73
C PRO A 64 -3.77 -3.46 0.52
N SER A 65 -3.33 -4.70 0.71
CA SER A 65 -3.17 -5.67 -0.39
C SER A 65 -4.52 -6.06 -0.98
N ILE A 66 -5.53 -6.33 -0.14
CA ILE A 66 -6.91 -6.57 -0.60
C ILE A 66 -7.45 -5.37 -1.38
N MET A 67 -7.32 -4.16 -0.82
CA MET A 67 -7.78 -2.93 -1.50
C MET A 67 -7.10 -2.71 -2.85
N THR A 68 -5.83 -3.10 -2.96
CA THR A 68 -5.07 -3.03 -4.22
C THR A 68 -5.60 -4.01 -5.25
N GLY A 69 -5.90 -5.24 -4.83
CA GLY A 69 -6.54 -6.24 -5.69
C GLY A 69 -7.89 -5.76 -6.22
N GLU A 70 -8.75 -5.21 -5.35
CA GLU A 70 -10.04 -4.62 -5.75
C GLU A 70 -9.86 -3.47 -6.75
N LYS A 71 -8.91 -2.56 -6.47
CA LYS A 71 -8.61 -1.43 -7.35
C LYS A 71 -8.08 -1.88 -8.72
N ALA A 72 -7.20 -2.88 -8.75
CA ALA A 72 -6.69 -3.45 -9.98
C ALA A 72 -7.80 -4.15 -10.79
N ALA A 73 -8.75 -4.82 -10.11
CA ALA A 73 -9.91 -5.43 -10.76
C ALA A 73 -10.77 -4.38 -11.48
N ASP A 74 -10.99 -3.22 -10.87
CA ASP A 74 -11.69 -2.10 -11.53
C ASP A 74 -10.95 -1.63 -12.79
N HIS A 75 -9.62 -1.50 -12.74
CA HIS A 75 -8.81 -1.13 -13.91
C HIS A 75 -8.88 -2.18 -15.04
N ILE A 76 -8.88 -3.46 -14.70
CA ILE A 76 -8.99 -4.57 -15.66
C ILE A 76 -10.37 -4.61 -16.30
N LEU A 77 -11.43 -4.40 -15.51
CA LEU A 77 -12.81 -4.45 -15.96
C LEU A 77 -13.31 -3.12 -16.55
N GLY A 78 -12.51 -2.06 -16.51
CA GLY A 78 -12.91 -0.72 -16.97
C GLY A 78 -14.03 -0.10 -16.13
N LYS A 79 -14.10 -0.42 -14.83
CA LYS A 79 -15.12 0.10 -13.92
C LYS A 79 -14.74 1.49 -13.41
N THR A 80 -15.71 2.40 -13.41
CA THR A 80 -15.57 3.69 -12.74
C THR A 80 -15.58 3.49 -11.22
N PRO A 81 -14.62 4.07 -10.48
CA PRO A 81 -14.61 3.99 -9.02
C PRO A 81 -15.89 4.55 -8.41
N LEU A 82 -16.31 3.98 -7.29
CA LEU A 82 -17.42 4.51 -6.51
C LEU A 82 -17.13 5.97 -6.09
N PRO A 83 -18.17 6.82 -5.96
CA PRO A 83 -18.02 8.14 -5.38
C PRO A 83 -17.45 8.04 -3.96
N ARG A 84 -16.76 9.10 -3.53
CA ARG A 84 -16.26 9.19 -2.15
C ARG A 84 -17.41 9.00 -1.15
N SER A 85 -17.14 8.26 -0.08
CA SER A 85 -18.07 8.16 1.03
C SER A 85 -18.26 9.53 1.68
N ASN A 86 -19.51 9.92 1.93
CA ASN A 86 -19.87 11.11 2.68
C ASN A 86 -20.16 10.79 4.16
N GLN A 87 -19.76 9.60 4.63
CA GLN A 87 -19.88 9.24 6.03
C GLN A 87 -18.82 9.98 6.84
N GLU A 88 -19.25 10.65 7.90
CA GLU A 88 -18.33 11.25 8.87
C GLU A 88 -17.80 10.15 9.81
N PRO A 89 -16.49 10.09 10.06
CA PRO A 89 -15.95 9.17 11.05
C PRO A 89 -16.49 9.53 12.43
N TRP A 90 -16.84 8.52 13.21
CA TRP A 90 -17.14 8.74 14.61
C TRP A 90 -15.88 9.20 15.33
N VAL A 91 -15.95 10.36 15.98
CA VAL A 91 -14.86 10.90 16.81
C VAL A 91 -15.23 10.67 18.27
N ASN A 92 -14.34 10.01 19.02
CA ASN A 92 -14.53 9.81 20.45
C ASN A 92 -14.67 11.19 21.13
N PRO A 93 -15.80 11.50 21.82
CA PRO A 93 -15.99 12.77 22.51
C PRO A 93 -14.92 13.05 23.58
N ARG A 94 -14.23 12.00 24.03
CA ARG A 94 -13.15 12.06 25.01
C ARG A 94 -11.76 11.98 24.41
N ALA A 95 -11.58 12.07 23.10
CA ALA A 95 -10.28 11.90 22.44
C ALA A 95 -9.18 12.84 23.00
N ALA A 96 -9.53 14.01 23.53
CA ALA A 96 -8.58 14.93 24.16
C ALA A 96 -8.03 14.44 25.53
N VAL A 97 -8.68 13.47 26.15
CA VAL A 97 -8.40 13.01 27.53
C VAL A 97 -8.29 11.49 27.67
N SER A 98 -8.67 10.71 26.65
CA SER A 98 -8.66 9.25 26.67
C SER A 98 -8.71 8.67 25.26
N ASP A 99 -7.76 7.77 24.96
CA ASP A 99 -7.77 6.91 23.77
C ASP A 99 -8.55 5.59 24.00
N ARG A 100 -9.10 5.42 25.20
CA ARG A 100 -10.05 4.37 25.55
C ARG A 100 -11.49 4.86 25.46
#